data_AF-A0A923Q8N3-F1
#
_entry.id   AF-A0A923Q8N3-F1
#
_cell.length_a   1.000
_cell.length_b   1.000
_cell.length_c   1.000
_cell.angle_alpha   90.00
_cell.angle_beta   90.00
_cell.angle_gamma   90.00
#
_symmetry.space_group_name_H-M   'P 1'
#
loop_
_entity.id
_entity.type
_entity.pdbx_description
1 polymer ?
#
loop_
_entity_poly.entity_id
_entity_poly.type
_entity_poly.pdbx_seq_one_letter_code
_entity_poly.pdbx_strand_id
1 'polypeptide(L)'
;MSLLPDTGWSRGDVLARLADYRSGDLAARGGRTFAYVYDAGRPDVDELAHEVYASFLDVNGLDPTVFPSLLRMENEVIAITAAHLGGGADTVGSFTSGGTESIILAVKAAR
;
A
#
# COMPACT_ATOMS: atom_id res chain seq x y z
N MET A 1 3.52 7.04 33.32
CA MET A 1 4.78 6.63 32.68
C MET A 1 4.70 7.10 31.24
N SER A 2 5.63 7.94 30.79
CA SER A 2 5.62 8.43 29.40
C SER A 2 5.82 7.27 28.44
N LEU A 3 5.01 7.18 27.39
CA LEU A 3 5.15 6.17 26.32
C LEU A 3 6.29 6.53 25.36
N LEU A 4 6.69 7.81 25.31
CA LEU A 4 7.81 8.28 24.52
C LEU A 4 9.07 8.36 25.41
N PRO A 5 10.23 7.89 24.92
CA PRO A 5 11.47 7.99 25.67
C PRO A 5 11.91 9.45 25.79
N ASP A 6 12.54 9.81 26.91
CA ASP A 6 13.03 11.18 27.17
C ASP A 6 14.13 11.59 26.18
N THR A 7 14.83 10.62 25.59
CA THR A 7 15.81 10.79 24.52
C THR A 7 15.53 9.84 23.37
N GLY A 8 15.65 10.34 22.13
CA GLY A 8 15.50 9.52 20.94
C GLY A 8 16.46 8.33 20.93
N TRP A 9 15.93 7.16 20.58
CA TRP A 9 16.71 5.94 20.46
C TRP A 9 17.68 6.00 19.28
N SER A 10 18.79 5.24 19.37
CA SER A 10 19.66 5.07 18.22
C SER A 10 18.96 4.26 17.12
N ARG A 11 19.45 4.38 15.88
CA ARG A 11 18.99 3.54 14.77
C ARG A 11 19.06 2.04 15.11
N GLY A 12 20.11 1.62 15.80
CA GLY A 12 20.31 0.22 16.20
C GLY A 12 19.23 -0.24 17.17
N ASP A 13 18.94 0.57 18.19
CA ASP A 13 17.92 0.25 19.21
C ASP A 13 16.51 0.16 18.59
N VAL A 14 16.17 1.08 17.68
CA VAL A 14 14.89 1.04 16.95
C VAL A 14 14.77 -0.24 16.14
N LEU A 15 15.78 -0.59 15.34
CA LEU A 15 15.74 -1.78 14.50
C LEU A 15 15.71 -3.07 15.33
N ALA A 16 16.49 -3.14 16.42
CA ALA A 16 16.48 -4.28 17.33
C ALA A 16 15.10 -4.47 17.96
N ARG A 17 14.44 -3.38 18.38
CA ARG A 17 13.10 -3.46 18.95
C ARG A 17 12.04 -3.90 17.94
N LEU A 18 12.12 -3.42 16.70
CA LEU A 18 11.21 -3.86 15.63
C LEU A 18 11.42 -5.34 15.26
N ALA A 19 12.67 -5.82 15.30
CA ALA A 19 12.96 -7.24 15.09
C ALA A 19 12.40 -8.12 16.23
N ASP A 20 12.47 -7.65 17.47
CA ASP A 20 11.86 -8.28 18.64
C ASP A 20 10.33 -8.40 18.48
N TYR A 21 9.64 -7.33 18.05
CA TYR A 21 8.20 -7.39 17.73
C TYR A 21 7.89 -8.43 16.65
N ARG A 22 8.65 -8.42 15.56
CA ARG A 22 8.46 -9.34 14.43
C ARG A 22 8.70 -10.80 14.81
N SER A 23 9.47 -11.08 15.87
CA SER A 23 9.76 -12.46 16.28
C SER A 23 8.52 -13.27 16.69
N GLY A 24 7.43 -12.58 17.07
CA GLY A 24 6.14 -13.18 17.37
C GLY A 24 5.21 -13.37 16.16
N ASP A 25 5.55 -12.82 15.00
CA ASP A 25 4.70 -12.88 13.81
C ASP A 25 4.76 -14.25 13.14
N LEU A 26 3.63 -14.69 12.58
CA LEU A 26 3.64 -15.82 11.65
C LEU A 26 4.42 -15.44 10.38
N ALA A 27 5.00 -16.45 9.73
CA ALA A 27 5.70 -16.24 8.46
C ALA A 27 4.74 -15.68 7.40
N ALA A 28 4.93 -14.41 7.02
CA ALA A 28 4.12 -13.76 5.99
C ALA A 28 4.37 -14.28 4.57
N ARG A 29 5.47 -15.01 4.37
CA ARG A 29 5.90 -15.58 3.08
C ARG A 29 6.11 -17.08 3.15
N GLY A 30 6.15 -17.71 1.98
CA GLY A 30 6.36 -19.15 1.81
C GLY A 30 5.06 -19.95 1.72
N GLY A 31 3.91 -19.28 1.57
CA GLY A 31 2.62 -19.92 1.28
C GLY A 31 2.03 -20.80 2.38
N ARG A 32 2.55 -20.74 3.60
CA ARG A 32 2.13 -21.61 4.72
C ARG A 32 1.19 -20.94 5.73
N THR A 33 0.94 -19.64 5.57
CA THR A 33 0.17 -18.83 6.51
C THR A 33 -1.07 -18.31 5.82
N PHE A 34 -2.24 -18.74 6.28
CA PHE A 34 -3.52 -18.21 5.81
C PHE A 34 -3.97 -17.05 6.73
N ALA A 35 -3.36 -15.87 6.55
CA ALA A 35 -3.58 -14.71 7.40
C ALA A 35 -3.66 -13.37 6.64
N TYR A 36 -4.45 -13.34 5.57
CA TYR A 36 -4.72 -12.11 4.78
C TYR A 36 -3.48 -11.47 4.12
N VAL A 37 -2.37 -12.22 4.03
CA VAL A 37 -1.19 -11.86 3.25
C VAL A 37 -1.24 -12.64 1.93
N TYR A 38 -1.24 -11.91 0.82
CA TYR A 38 -1.29 -12.48 -0.53
C TYR A 38 0.13 -12.56 -1.09
N ASP A 39 0.83 -13.64 -0.75
CA ASP A 39 2.17 -13.94 -1.26
C ASP A 39 2.11 -14.39 -2.73
N ALA A 40 2.70 -13.61 -3.64
CA ALA A 40 2.74 -13.91 -5.06
C ALA A 40 3.70 -15.05 -5.41
N GLY A 41 4.58 -15.46 -4.48
CA GLY A 41 5.63 -16.44 -4.72
C GLY A 41 6.67 -15.98 -5.74
N ARG A 42 6.80 -14.66 -5.94
CA ARG A 42 7.66 -14.03 -6.96
C ARG A 42 8.62 -13.03 -6.32
N PRO A 43 9.81 -13.49 -5.89
CA PRO A 43 10.77 -12.65 -5.20
C PRO A 43 11.19 -11.42 -5.99
N ASP A 44 11.29 -11.54 -7.32
CA ASP A 44 11.64 -10.44 -8.22
C ASP A 44 10.59 -9.32 -8.23
N VAL A 45 9.31 -9.67 -8.10
CA VAL A 45 8.22 -8.70 -8.00
C VAL A 45 8.21 -8.04 -6.62
N ASP A 46 8.48 -8.79 -5.56
CA ASP A 46 8.54 -8.27 -4.20
C ASP A 46 9.70 -7.28 -4.00
N GLU A 47 10.87 -7.59 -4.57
CA GLU A 47 12.04 -6.72 -4.54
C GLU A 47 11.75 -5.39 -5.26
N LEU A 48 11.18 -5.46 -6.47
CA LEU A 48 10.76 -4.28 -7.21
C LEU A 48 9.73 -3.45 -6.42
N ALA A 49 8.74 -4.09 -5.81
CA ALA A 49 7.72 -3.39 -5.02
C ALA A 49 8.33 -2.64 -3.82
N HIS A 50 9.30 -3.24 -3.13
CA HIS A 50 10.01 -2.58 -2.03
C HIS A 50 10.84 -1.38 -2.50
N GLU A 51 11.55 -1.51 -3.62
CA GLU A 51 12.35 -0.41 -4.19
C GLU A 51 11.47 0.76 -4.62
N VAL A 52 10.37 0.47 -5.34
CA VAL A 52 9.40 1.50 -5.74
C VAL A 52 8.81 2.17 -4.51
N TYR A 53 8.32 1.40 -3.53
CA TYR A 53 7.76 1.98 -2.30
C TYR A 53 8.74 2.93 -1.61
N ALA A 54 10.00 2.51 -1.42
CA ALA A 54 11.04 3.34 -0.82
C ALA A 54 11.30 4.63 -1.60
N SER A 55 11.28 4.59 -2.94
CA SER A 55 11.52 5.77 -3.79
C SER A 55 10.38 6.79 -3.80
N PHE A 56 9.18 6.41 -3.35
CA PHE A 56 7.98 7.26 -3.31
C PHE A 56 7.52 7.60 -1.87
N LEU A 57 8.34 7.34 -0.84
CA LEU A 57 7.97 7.59 0.56
C LEU A 57 7.61 9.05 0.88
N ASP A 58 8.20 10.00 0.16
CA ASP A 58 8.09 11.44 0.45
C ASP A 58 7.08 12.18 -0.46
N VAL A 59 6.27 11.46 -1.24
CA VAL A 59 5.25 12.06 -2.14
C VAL A 59 3.83 11.90 -1.60
N ASN A 60 2.90 12.76 -2.06
CA ASN A 60 1.52 12.79 -1.56
C ASN A 60 0.51 12.95 -2.71
N GLY A 61 -0.55 12.13 -2.74
CA GLY A 61 -1.62 12.19 -3.75
C GLY A 61 -2.58 13.39 -3.62
N LEU A 62 -2.48 14.20 -2.56
CA LEU A 62 -3.40 15.31 -2.30
C LEU A 62 -3.35 16.43 -3.36
N ASP A 63 -2.15 16.76 -3.86
CA ASP A 63 -1.97 17.78 -4.88
C ASP A 63 -1.36 17.17 -6.16
N PRO A 64 -2.19 16.83 -7.16
CA PRO A 64 -1.72 16.21 -8.38
C PRO A 64 -0.89 17.16 -9.27
N THR A 65 -0.88 18.45 -8.99
CA THR A 65 -0.04 19.43 -9.72
C THR A 65 1.39 19.43 -9.20
N VAL A 66 1.59 19.08 -7.93
CA VAL A 66 2.91 18.95 -7.30
C VAL A 66 3.52 17.56 -7.56
N PHE A 67 2.70 16.50 -7.55
CA PHE A 67 3.14 15.12 -7.76
C PHE A 67 2.45 14.45 -8.96
N PRO A 68 2.67 14.93 -10.20
CA PRO A 68 1.97 14.43 -11.39
C PRO A 68 2.27 12.96 -11.71
N SER A 69 3.38 12.42 -11.20
CA SER A 69 3.69 10.99 -11.31
C SER A 69 2.66 10.11 -10.61
N LEU A 70 2.17 10.52 -9.44
CA LEU A 70 1.14 9.76 -8.71
C LEU A 70 -0.18 9.76 -9.47
N LEU A 71 -0.62 10.94 -9.94
CA LEU A 71 -1.82 11.06 -10.77
C LEU A 71 -1.75 10.13 -11.99
N ARG A 72 -0.59 10.07 -12.64
CA ARG A 72 -0.40 9.18 -13.79
C ARG A 72 -0.56 7.71 -13.41
N MET A 73 0.14 7.25 -12.36
CA MET A 73 0.09 5.86 -11.92
C MET A 73 -1.31 5.45 -11.47
N GLU A 74 -2.02 6.30 -10.72
CA GLU A 74 -3.40 6.04 -10.30
C GLU A 74 -4.34 5.87 -11.50
N ASN A 75 -4.24 6.76 -12.51
CA ASN A 75 -5.03 6.64 -13.73
C ASN A 75 -4.69 5.38 -14.54
N GLU A 76 -3.42 4.99 -14.62
CA GLU A 76 -2.99 3.76 -15.30
C GLU A 76 -3.57 2.52 -14.59
N VAL A 77 -3.54 2.46 -13.25
CA VAL A 77 -4.14 1.36 -12.46
C VAL A 77 -5.67 1.29 -12.65
N ILE A 78 -6.35 2.42 -12.67
CA ILE A 78 -7.80 2.49 -12.92
C ILE A 78 -8.10 1.98 -14.34
N ALA A 79 -7.34 2.40 -15.35
CA ALA A 79 -7.52 1.97 -16.72
C ALA A 79 -7.30 0.46 -16.91
N ILE A 80 -6.24 -0.10 -16.30
CA ILE A 80 -5.98 -1.55 -16.31
C ILE A 80 -7.16 -2.31 -15.67
N THR A 81 -7.65 -1.83 -14.53
CA THR A 81 -8.77 -2.45 -13.81
C THR A 81 -10.06 -2.39 -14.61
N ALA A 82 -10.38 -1.24 -15.20
CA ALA A 82 -11.54 -1.07 -16.07
C ALA A 82 -11.49 -2.03 -17.27
N ALA A 83 -10.34 -2.13 -17.94
CA ALA A 83 -10.15 -3.06 -19.05
C ALA A 83 -10.34 -4.52 -18.62
N HIS A 84 -9.80 -4.91 -17.46
CA HIS A 84 -9.92 -6.28 -16.93
C HIS A 84 -11.37 -6.66 -16.58
N LEU A 85 -12.19 -5.69 -16.18
CA LEU A 85 -13.59 -5.88 -15.81
C LEU A 85 -14.59 -5.63 -16.95
N GLY A 86 -14.11 -5.45 -18.19
CA GLY A 86 -14.96 -5.23 -19.36
C GLY A 86 -15.57 -3.82 -19.46
N GLY A 87 -14.93 -2.82 -18.85
CA GLY A 87 -15.29 -1.41 -18.96
C GLY A 87 -15.09 -0.86 -20.38
N GLY A 88 -15.82 0.21 -20.69
CA GLY A 88 -15.77 0.92 -21.97
C GLY A 88 -15.17 2.33 -21.85
N ALA A 89 -15.29 3.13 -22.91
CA ALA A 89 -14.76 4.50 -22.96
C ALA A 89 -15.35 5.43 -21.87
N ASP A 90 -16.57 5.15 -21.42
CA ASP A 90 -17.26 5.93 -20.38
C ASP A 90 -16.99 5.42 -18.96
N THR A 91 -16.21 4.33 -18.81
CA THR A 91 -15.88 3.79 -17.49
C THR A 91 -14.84 4.66 -16.81
N VAL A 92 -15.19 5.19 -15.64
CA VAL A 92 -14.32 6.01 -14.78
C VAL A 92 -14.17 5.36 -13.40
N GLY A 93 -13.20 5.82 -12.63
CA GLY A 93 -12.94 5.31 -11.29
C GLY A 93 -12.09 6.26 -10.45
N SER A 94 -11.81 5.82 -9.23
CA SER A 94 -10.89 6.49 -8.31
C SER A 94 -10.09 5.42 -7.56
N PHE A 95 -8.82 5.71 -7.29
CA PHE A 95 -7.97 4.85 -6.47
C PHE A 95 -8.31 5.10 -4.99
N THR A 96 -8.38 4.04 -4.18
CA THR A 96 -8.81 4.11 -2.77
C THR A 96 -7.85 3.31 -1.88
N SER A 97 -7.95 3.51 -0.56
CA SER A 97 -7.11 2.82 0.42
C SER A 97 -7.41 1.32 0.56
N GLY A 98 -8.57 0.85 0.08
CA GLY A 98 -8.95 -0.55 0.13
C GLY A 98 -10.44 -0.80 -0.09
N GLY A 99 -10.83 -2.09 -0.07
CA GLY A 99 -12.18 -2.52 -0.43
C GLY A 99 -13.30 -1.89 0.40
N THR A 100 -13.07 -1.64 1.69
CA THR A 100 -14.06 -0.98 2.55
C THR A 100 -14.35 0.45 2.10
N GLU A 101 -13.33 1.25 1.79
CA GLU A 101 -13.53 2.61 1.29
C GLU A 101 -14.22 2.60 -0.08
N SER A 102 -13.81 1.70 -1.00
CA SER A 102 -14.45 1.55 -2.31
C SER A 102 -15.95 1.28 -2.19
N ILE A 103 -16.37 0.39 -1.28
CA ILE A 103 -17.79 0.09 -1.04
C ILE A 103 -18.52 1.31 -0.49
N ILE A 104 -17.94 2.01 0.49
CA ILE A 104 -18.54 3.20 1.10
C ILE A 104 -18.75 4.30 0.04
N LEU A 105 -17.76 4.55 -0.81
CA LEU A 105 -17.85 5.56 -1.87
C LEU A 105 -18.90 5.19 -2.92
N ALA A 106 -18.99 3.91 -3.32
CA ALA A 106 -20.02 3.44 -4.24
C ALA A 106 -21.44 3.65 -3.68
N VAL A 107 -21.66 3.27 -2.41
CA VAL A 107 -22.95 3.49 -1.74
C VAL A 107 -23.25 4.98 -1.58
N LYS A 108 -22.24 5.79 -1.24
CA LYS A 108 -22.39 7.23 -1.08
C LYS A 108 -22.75 7.93 -2.40
N ALA A 109 -22.19 7.51 -3.53
CA ALA A 109 -22.48 8.09 -4.83
C ALA A 109 -23.90 7.77 -5.33
N ALA A 110 -24.46 6.60 -4.95
CA ALA A 110 -25.79 6.18 -5.34
C ALA A 110 -26.93 6.71 -4.44
N ARG A 111 -26.61 7.22 -3.25
CA ARG A 111 -27.57 7.70 -2.24
C ARG A 111 -27.92 9.18 -2.42
#